data_AF-A0AA50HTL3-F1
#
_entry.id   AF-A0AA50HTL3-F1
#
_cell.length_a   1.000
_cell.length_b   1.000
_cell.length_c   1.000
_cell.angle_alpha   90.00
_cell.angle_beta   90.00
_cell.angle_gamma   90.00
#
_symmetry.space_group_name_H-M   'P 1'
#
loop_
_entity.id
_entity.type
_entity.pdbx_description
1 polymer ?
#
loop_
_entity_poly.entity_id
_entity_poly.type
_entity_poly.pdbx_seq_one_letter_code
_entity_poly.pdbx_strand_id
1 'polypeptide(L)'
;MPDHFATVLTIMLRSLDIPARLTVGFAPGQFNPFTGYYLVHNTDAYALTEVLFPRLGWFMFDPIPGHELYPPSIEDNETFSVLQQIWRWVAGWLPSPVSGFLANVWAAVTGFLVTVLRWFWNLISTSLGGALLGLILVIAAGFLGWLGWTQAKRWLQYRRLAQLHPMARLYQTLLYDLEQRGFRKSRAQTPGNLPNPCGNI
;
A
#
# COMPACT_ATOMS: atom_id res chain seq x y z
N MET A 1 11.47 25.57 -31.49
CA MET A 1 10.72 25.42 -30.24
C MET A 1 9.44 24.63 -30.53
N PRO A 2 8.96 23.81 -29.59
CA PRO A 2 7.73 23.01 -29.74
C PRO A 2 6.50 23.83 -30.16
N ASP A 3 6.47 25.11 -29.80
CA ASP A 3 5.34 26.02 -30.05
C ASP A 3 5.00 26.25 -31.53
N HIS A 4 5.98 26.12 -32.42
CA HIS A 4 5.74 26.27 -33.87
C HIS A 4 4.83 25.16 -34.40
N PHE A 5 4.96 23.94 -33.87
CA PHE A 5 4.15 22.81 -34.32
C PHE A 5 2.68 22.98 -33.90
N ALA A 6 2.44 23.45 -32.68
CA ALA A 6 1.08 23.72 -32.19
C ALA A 6 0.42 24.87 -32.95
N THR A 7 1.20 25.89 -33.28
CA THR A 7 0.72 27.03 -34.09
C THR A 7 0.32 26.57 -35.49
N VAL A 8 1.16 25.78 -36.17
CA VAL A 8 0.87 25.26 -37.52
C VAL A 8 -0.34 24.34 -37.50
N LEU A 9 -0.45 23.44 -36.52
CA LEU A 9 -1.61 22.55 -36.37
C LEU A 9 -2.90 23.34 -36.17
N THR A 10 -2.90 24.35 -35.31
CA THR A 10 -4.06 25.22 -35.06
C THR A 10 -4.53 25.91 -36.35
N ILE A 11 -3.59 26.44 -37.13
CA ILE A 11 -3.89 27.14 -38.40
C ILE A 11 -4.45 26.14 -39.44
N MET A 12 -3.84 24.96 -39.56
CA MET A 12 -4.30 23.91 -40.47
C MET A 12 -5.73 23.47 -40.17
N LEU A 13 -6.08 23.26 -38.89
CA LEU A 13 -7.45 22.90 -38.51
C LEU A 13 -8.45 24.00 -38.83
N ARG A 14 -8.09 25.26 -38.58
CA ARG A 14 -8.94 26.41 -38.93
C ARG A 14 -9.15 26.54 -40.44
N SER A 15 -8.17 26.18 -41.27
CA SER A 15 -8.36 26.16 -42.73
C SER A 15 -9.34 25.10 -43.22
N LEU A 16 -9.66 24.11 -42.39
CA LEU A 16 -10.64 23.05 -42.67
C LEU A 16 -12.00 23.35 -42.02
N ASP A 17 -12.25 24.60 -41.62
CA ASP A 17 -13.43 25.02 -40.84
C ASP A 17 -13.62 24.27 -39.51
N ILE A 18 -12.54 23.70 -38.96
CA ILE A 18 -12.57 23.05 -37.65
C ILE A 18 -12.23 24.10 -36.58
N PRO A 19 -13.14 24.39 -35.62
CA PRO A 19 -12.87 25.34 -34.55
C PRO A 19 -11.76 24.82 -33.62
N ALA A 20 -10.59 25.47 -33.70
CA ALA A 20 -9.42 25.16 -32.88
C ALA A 20 -8.83 26.43 -32.22
N ARG A 21 -8.17 26.27 -31.07
CA ARG A 21 -7.46 27.34 -30.36
C ARG A 21 -6.07 26.88 -29.87
N LEU A 22 -5.14 27.83 -29.81
CA LEU A 22 -3.80 27.62 -29.26
C LEU A 22 -3.85 27.90 -27.76
N THR A 23 -3.40 26.93 -26.96
CA THR A 23 -3.26 27.07 -25.50
C THR A 23 -1.78 27.01 -25.15
N VAL A 24 -1.30 27.97 -24.36
CA VAL A 24 0.10 28.04 -23.90
C VAL A 24 0.10 27.92 -22.38
N GLY A 25 1.01 27.11 -21.85
CA GLY A 25 1.14 26.87 -20.42
C GLY A 25 2.50 26.30 -20.06
N PHE A 26 2.56 25.62 -18.92
CA PHE A 26 3.75 24.90 -18.46
C PHE A 26 3.42 23.41 -18.33
N ALA A 27 4.38 22.57 -18.71
CA ALA A 27 4.30 21.15 -18.47
C ALA A 27 4.21 20.85 -16.95
N PRO A 28 3.65 19.69 -16.54
CA PRO A 28 3.70 19.26 -15.15
C PRO A 28 5.18 19.13 -14.75
N GLY A 29 5.66 20.07 -13.94
CA GLY A 29 7.06 20.17 -13.55
C GLY A 29 7.56 18.94 -12.80
N GLN A 30 8.83 18.95 -12.41
CA GLN A 30 9.42 17.82 -11.70
C GLN A 30 9.06 17.87 -10.21
N PHE A 31 8.54 16.78 -9.67
CA PHE A 31 8.27 16.67 -8.23
C PHE A 31 9.59 16.61 -7.45
N ASN A 32 9.75 17.50 -6.45
CA ASN A 32 10.88 17.46 -5.53
C ASN A 32 10.47 16.80 -4.21
N PRO A 33 10.95 15.57 -3.92
CA PRO A 33 10.57 14.85 -2.72
C PRO A 33 11.12 15.46 -1.42
N PHE A 34 12.13 16.34 -1.50
CA PHE A 34 12.69 17.01 -0.31
C PHE A 34 11.87 18.20 0.14
N THR A 35 11.28 18.94 -0.80
CA THR A 35 10.48 20.13 -0.51
C THR A 35 8.98 19.85 -0.55
N GLY A 36 8.56 18.74 -1.18
CA GLY A 36 7.15 18.40 -1.39
C GLY A 36 6.46 19.25 -2.45
N TYR A 37 7.20 20.07 -3.19
CA TYR A 37 6.67 20.96 -4.22
C TYR A 37 7.10 20.50 -5.62
N TYR A 38 6.28 20.83 -6.62
CA TYR A 38 6.64 20.69 -8.03
C TYR A 38 7.49 21.88 -8.46
N LEU A 39 8.68 21.63 -9.02
CA LEU A 39 9.48 22.66 -9.66
C LEU A 39 9.11 22.75 -11.13
N VAL A 40 8.56 23.90 -11.51
CA VAL A 40 8.27 24.28 -12.89
C VAL A 40 9.30 25.32 -13.32
N HIS A 41 10.05 25.03 -14.37
CA HIS A 41 11.06 25.94 -14.92
C HIS A 41 10.48 26.70 -16.10
N ASN A 42 11.09 27.86 -16.42
CA ASN A 42 10.69 28.63 -17.61
C ASN A 42 10.98 27.86 -18.92
N THR A 43 11.90 26.89 -18.88
CA THR A 43 12.16 25.97 -19.99
C THR A 43 11.04 24.96 -20.22
N ASP A 44 10.14 24.79 -19.26
CA ASP A 44 9.02 23.86 -19.34
C ASP A 44 7.77 24.51 -19.96
N ALA A 45 7.93 25.70 -20.56
CA ALA A 45 6.89 26.35 -21.34
C ALA A 45 6.51 25.48 -22.54
N TYR A 46 5.20 25.27 -22.71
CA TYR A 46 4.65 24.37 -23.71
C TYR A 46 3.40 24.95 -24.35
N ALA A 47 3.21 24.67 -25.64
CA ALA A 47 2.01 25.05 -26.38
C ALA A 47 1.33 23.83 -27.00
N LEU A 48 0.01 23.77 -26.88
CA LEU A 48 -0.84 22.69 -27.37
C LEU A 48 -2.05 23.25 -28.13
N THR A 49 -2.67 22.41 -28.98
CA THR A 49 -3.85 22.81 -29.76
C THR A 49 -5.10 22.17 -29.17
N GLU A 50 -6.10 22.97 -28.85
CA GLU A 50 -7.41 22.48 -28.43
C GLU A 50 -8.41 22.56 -29.58
N VAL A 51 -9.15 21.48 -29.79
CA VAL A 51 -10.12 21.33 -30.87
C VAL A 51 -11.51 21.15 -30.28
N LEU A 52 -12.48 21.92 -30.78
CA LEU A 52 -13.86 21.84 -30.31
C LEU A 52 -14.63 20.80 -31.12
N PHE A 53 -15.13 19.78 -30.44
CA PHE A 53 -16.08 18.81 -31.00
C PHE A 53 -17.50 19.13 -30.54
N PRO A 54 -18.50 19.22 -31.45
CA PRO A 54 -19.86 19.65 -31.14
C PRO A 54 -20.59 18.88 -30.03
N ARG A 55 -20.18 17.64 -29.71
CA ARG A 55 -20.78 16.80 -28.67
C ARG A 55 -19.87 16.50 -27.47
N LEU A 56 -18.56 16.69 -27.61
CA LEU A 56 -17.56 16.25 -26.63
C LEU A 56 -16.85 17.43 -25.95
N GLY A 57 -17.02 18.65 -26.46
CA GLY A 57 -16.34 19.84 -25.94
C GLY A 57 -14.93 19.98 -26.50
N TRP A 58 -14.06 20.66 -25.74
CA TRP A 58 -12.67 20.91 -26.13
C TRP A 58 -11.79 19.71 -25.81
N PHE A 59 -11.04 19.25 -26.81
CA PHE A 59 -10.08 18.16 -26.66
C PHE A 59 -8.67 18.64 -27.00
N MET A 60 -7.68 18.25 -26.19
CA MET A 60 -6.29 18.64 -26.37
C MET A 60 -5.57 17.69 -27.33
N PHE A 61 -4.87 18.25 -28.31
CA PHE A 61 -4.00 17.53 -29.22
C PHE A 61 -2.58 18.08 -29.13
N ASP A 62 -1.66 17.16 -28.87
CA ASP A 62 -0.24 17.43 -28.92
C ASP A 62 0.30 17.13 -30.34
N PRO A 63 0.87 18.10 -31.05
CA PRO A 63 1.51 17.86 -32.34
C PRO A 63 2.84 17.08 -32.23
N ILE A 64 3.40 16.91 -31.03
CA ILE A 64 4.66 16.23 -30.78
C ILE A 64 4.40 14.78 -30.37
N PRO A 65 4.81 13.79 -31.20
CA PRO A 65 4.61 12.38 -30.89
C PRO A 65 5.43 11.97 -29.68
N GLY A 66 4.79 11.31 -28.69
CA GLY A 66 5.46 10.73 -27.53
C GLY A 66 5.42 11.56 -26.25
N HIS A 67 4.77 12.74 -26.24
CA HIS A 67 4.49 13.47 -25.01
C HIS A 67 3.13 13.09 -24.43
N GLU A 68 3.13 12.59 -23.20
CA GLU A 68 1.92 12.32 -22.43
C GLU A 68 1.34 13.64 -21.90
N LEU A 69 0.13 13.99 -22.33
CA LEU A 69 -0.60 15.19 -21.92
C LEU A 69 -1.19 15.10 -20.51
N TYR A 70 -1.20 13.91 -19.91
CA TYR A 70 -1.67 13.70 -18.56
C TYR A 70 -0.48 13.65 -17.62
N PRO A 71 -0.45 14.47 -16.54
CA PRO A 71 0.46 14.17 -15.45
C PRO A 71 0.14 12.73 -14.99
N PRO A 72 1.14 11.91 -14.66
CA PRO A 72 0.84 10.69 -13.94
C PRO A 72 -0.02 11.11 -12.76
N SER A 73 -1.24 10.55 -12.67
CA SER A 73 -1.96 10.55 -11.41
C SER A 73 -0.96 10.14 -10.35
N ILE A 74 -1.01 10.75 -9.16
CA ILE A 74 -0.41 10.13 -7.98
C ILE A 74 -1.20 8.83 -7.79
N GLU A 75 -0.88 7.82 -8.59
CA GLU A 75 -1.30 6.46 -8.41
C GLU A 75 -0.56 6.04 -7.15
N ASP A 76 -1.29 5.47 -6.18
CA ASP A 76 -0.78 5.06 -4.86
C ASP A 76 0.43 4.09 -4.90
N ASN A 77 0.90 3.72 -6.09
CA ASN A 77 2.05 2.87 -6.35
C ASN A 77 3.41 3.60 -6.23
N GLU A 78 3.46 4.93 -6.26
CA GLU A 78 4.73 5.71 -6.23
C GLU A 78 5.28 5.96 -4.81
N THR A 79 4.60 5.50 -3.76
CA THR A 79 5.12 5.59 -2.38
C THR A 79 6.48 4.90 -2.24
N PHE A 80 6.72 3.87 -3.05
CA PHE A 80 7.98 3.12 -3.06
C PHE A 80 9.12 3.87 -3.76
N SER A 81 8.82 4.69 -4.79
CA SER A 81 9.84 5.43 -5.55
C SER A 81 10.43 6.60 -4.75
N VAL A 82 9.60 7.28 -3.95
CA VAL A 82 10.05 8.37 -3.05
C VAL A 82 11.01 7.86 -1.97
N LEU A 83 10.70 6.72 -1.34
CA LEU A 83 11.59 6.09 -0.36
C LEU A 83 12.91 5.65 -0.99
N GLN A 84 12.86 5.12 -2.21
CA GLN A 84 14.06 4.72 -2.94
C GLN A 84 14.93 5.93 -3.33
N GLN A 85 14.32 7.06 -3.69
CA GLN A 85 15.02 8.30 -4.01
C GLN A 85 15.68 8.93 -2.79
N ILE A 86 14.99 8.90 -1.63
CA ILE A 86 15.58 9.28 -0.33
C ILE A 86 16.75 8.36 0.01
N TRP A 87 16.61 7.04 -0.17
CA TRP A 87 17.68 6.08 0.13
C TRP A 87 18.91 6.30 -0.75
N ARG A 88 18.75 6.65 -2.03
CA ARG A 88 19.87 7.00 -2.92
C ARG A 88 20.60 8.26 -2.47
N TRP A 89 19.88 9.26 -1.97
CA TRP A 89 20.48 10.47 -1.40
C TRP A 89 21.22 10.17 -0.08
N VAL A 90 20.62 9.39 0.81
CA VAL A 90 21.27 8.95 2.08
C VAL A 90 22.53 8.14 1.79
N ALA A 91 22.50 7.24 0.81
CA ALA A 91 23.65 6.45 0.39
C ALA A 91 24.78 7.34 -0.19
N GLY A 92 24.45 8.43 -0.86
CA GLY A 92 25.43 9.40 -1.38
C GLY A 92 26.11 10.24 -0.30
N TRP A 93 25.51 10.37 0.89
CA TRP A 93 26.06 11.14 2.01
C TRP A 93 26.82 10.29 3.02
N LEU A 94 26.78 8.95 2.96
CA LEU A 94 27.51 8.10 3.90
C LEU A 94 29.01 8.07 3.57
N PRO A 95 29.89 8.63 4.43
CA PRO A 95 31.33 8.58 4.20
C PRO A 95 31.85 7.13 4.35
N SER A 96 32.83 6.74 3.52
CA SER A 96 33.44 5.40 3.52
C SER A 96 33.88 4.85 4.90
N PRO A 97 34.27 5.66 5.91
CA PRO A 97 34.57 5.16 7.26
C PRO A 97 33.37 4.50 7.97
N VAL A 98 32.14 4.94 7.70
CA VAL A 98 30.93 4.39 8.34
C VAL A 98 30.61 3.01 7.76
N SER A 99 30.86 2.79 6.47
CA SER A 99 30.72 1.46 5.85
C SER A 99 31.69 0.43 6.45
N GLY A 100 32.93 0.84 6.77
CA GLY A 100 33.92 -0.01 7.43
C GLY A 100 33.56 -0.30 8.89
N PHE A 101 33.09 0.71 9.63
CA PHE A 101 32.59 0.53 11.00
C PHE A 101 31.37 -0.40 11.04
N LEU A 102 30.37 -0.16 10.18
CA LEU A 102 29.18 -1.01 10.08
C LEU A 102 29.51 -2.42 9.63
N ALA A 103 30.43 -2.60 8.67
CA ALA A 103 30.89 -3.92 8.24
C ALA A 103 31.57 -4.67 9.39
N ASN A 104 32.38 -4.01 10.20
CA ASN A 104 33.04 -4.61 11.36
C ASN A 104 32.05 -4.97 12.47
N VAL A 105 31.09 -4.09 12.77
CA VAL A 105 30.01 -4.35 13.74
C VAL A 105 29.13 -5.51 13.25
N TRP A 106 28.77 -5.51 11.97
CA TRP A 106 27.98 -6.56 11.34
C TRP A 106 28.72 -7.91 11.35
N ALA A 107 30.00 -7.92 10.98
CA ALA A 107 30.83 -9.13 11.03
C ALA A 107 31.01 -9.65 12.46
N ALA A 108 31.14 -8.76 13.45
CA ALA A 108 31.23 -9.15 14.85
C ALA A 108 29.91 -9.75 15.36
N VAL A 109 28.76 -9.12 15.07
CA VAL A 109 27.44 -9.61 15.48
C VAL A 109 27.10 -10.93 14.80
N THR A 110 27.27 -11.01 13.48
CA THR A 110 27.00 -12.24 12.71
C THR A 110 27.97 -13.35 13.07
N GLY A 111 29.26 -13.05 13.25
CA GLY A 111 30.27 -14.01 13.70
C GLY A 111 29.98 -14.54 15.10
N PHE A 112 29.58 -13.67 16.03
CA PHE A 112 29.16 -14.07 17.38
C PHE A 112 27.93 -14.97 17.34
N LEU A 113 26.89 -14.59 16.59
CA LEU A 113 25.68 -15.39 16.41
C LEU A 113 25.96 -16.75 15.78
N VAL A 114 26.77 -16.81 14.72
CA VAL A 114 27.16 -18.06 14.05
C VAL A 114 27.98 -18.94 14.98
N THR A 115 28.85 -18.36 15.81
CA THR A 115 29.65 -19.11 16.78
C THR A 115 28.77 -19.69 17.90
N VAL A 116 27.84 -18.90 18.43
CA VAL A 116 26.85 -19.36 19.42
C VAL A 116 25.96 -20.44 18.82
N LEU A 117 25.50 -20.26 17.59
CA LEU A 117 24.66 -21.23 16.88
C LEU A 117 25.40 -22.53 16.58
N ARG A 118 26.68 -22.45 16.18
CA ARG A 118 27.53 -23.62 15.92
C ARG A 118 27.90 -24.34 17.22
N TRP A 119 28.16 -23.61 18.30
CA TRP A 119 28.33 -24.15 19.65
C TRP A 119 27.07 -24.90 20.10
N PHE A 120 25.90 -24.27 19.93
CA PHE A 120 24.60 -24.87 20.23
C PHE A 120 24.33 -26.14 19.40
N TRP A 121 24.64 -26.10 18.11
CA TRP A 121 24.52 -27.26 17.22
C TRP A 121 25.42 -28.42 17.64
N ASN A 122 26.66 -28.14 18.02
CA ASN A 122 27.58 -29.16 18.53
C ASN A 122 27.09 -29.76 19.85
N LEU A 123 26.49 -28.95 20.73
CA LEU A 123 25.89 -29.37 22.00
C LEU A 123 24.72 -30.34 21.78
N ILE A 124 23.92 -30.11 20.73
CA ILE A 124 22.85 -31.02 20.33
C ILE A 124 23.39 -32.35 19.80
N SER A 125 24.51 -32.34 19.07
CA SER A 125 25.08 -33.55 18.45
C SER A 125 25.84 -34.47 19.41
N THR A 126 26.34 -33.97 20.55
CA THR A 126 27.23 -34.71 21.46
C THR A 126 26.54 -35.28 22.70
N SER A 127 25.25 -35.00 22.93
CA SER A 127 24.55 -35.43 24.15
C SER A 127 23.08 -35.77 23.88
N LEU A 128 22.61 -36.88 24.48
CA LEU A 128 21.20 -37.29 24.58
C LEU A 128 20.25 -36.16 25.08
N GLY A 129 20.79 -35.13 25.76
CA GLY A 129 20.05 -33.94 26.17
C GLY A 129 19.62 -33.02 25.02
N GLY A 130 20.33 -33.02 23.89
CA GLY A 130 19.99 -32.23 22.70
C GLY A 130 18.70 -32.66 22.03
N ALA A 131 18.45 -33.97 21.98
CA ALA A 131 17.21 -34.54 21.47
C ALA A 131 15.99 -34.17 22.34
N LEU A 132 16.17 -34.13 23.66
CA LEU A 132 15.12 -33.73 24.60
C LEU A 132 14.76 -32.25 24.48
N LEU A 133 15.76 -31.37 24.37
CA LEU A 133 15.51 -29.94 24.15
C LEU A 133 14.90 -29.67 22.77
N GLY A 134 15.30 -30.40 21.73
CA GLY A 134 14.67 -30.35 20.41
C GLY A 134 13.18 -30.73 20.46
N LEU A 135 12.84 -31.81 21.17
CA LEU A 135 11.46 -32.23 21.38
C LEU A 135 10.64 -31.18 22.14
N ILE A 136 11.22 -30.60 23.21
CA ILE A 136 10.56 -29.55 24.00
C ILE A 136 10.28 -28.31 23.14
N LEU A 137 11.22 -27.90 22.28
CA LEU A 137 11.03 -26.76 21.37
C LEU A 137 9.96 -27.03 20.30
N VAL A 138 9.89 -28.26 19.76
CA VAL A 138 8.84 -28.64 18.79
C VAL A 138 7.46 -28.60 19.44
N ILE A 139 7.33 -29.13 20.66
CA ILE A 139 6.08 -29.10 21.42
C ILE A 139 5.69 -27.65 21.77
N ALA A 140 6.65 -26.85 22.22
CA ALA A 140 6.44 -25.43 22.53
C ALA A 140 6.02 -24.62 21.30
N ALA A 141 6.64 -24.86 20.14
CA ALA A 141 6.27 -24.22 18.88
C ALA A 141 4.86 -24.61 18.43
N GLY A 142 4.49 -25.90 18.56
CA GLY A 142 3.12 -26.37 18.31
C GLY A 142 2.09 -25.70 19.23
N PHE A 143 2.41 -25.55 20.51
CA PHE A 143 1.55 -24.90 21.50
C PHE A 143 1.39 -23.39 21.24
N LEU A 144 2.48 -22.70 20.91
CA LEU A 144 2.45 -21.29 20.52
C LEU A 144 1.70 -21.07 19.20
N GLY A 145 1.84 -21.98 18.23
CA GLY A 145 1.06 -21.97 17.00
C GLY A 145 -0.45 -22.13 17.24
N TRP A 146 -0.84 -23.05 18.14
CA TRP A 146 -2.23 -23.21 18.59
C TRP A 146 -2.74 -21.94 19.26
N LEU A 147 -1.99 -21.38 20.22
CA LEU A 147 -2.36 -20.14 20.90
C LEU A 147 -2.48 -18.97 19.93
N GLY A 148 -1.56 -18.85 18.98
CA GLY A 148 -1.62 -17.89 17.88
C GLY A 148 -2.88 -18.04 17.04
N TRP A 149 -3.26 -19.27 16.66
CA TRP A 149 -4.46 -19.55 15.87
C TRP A 149 -5.76 -19.22 16.64
N THR A 150 -5.79 -19.51 17.94
CA THR A 150 -6.95 -19.18 18.79
C THR A 150 -7.12 -17.69 19.01
N GLN A 151 -6.02 -16.96 19.23
CA GLN A 151 -6.01 -15.49 19.33
C GLN A 151 -6.34 -14.85 17.97
N ALA A 152 -5.79 -15.34 16.87
CA ALA A 152 -6.04 -14.84 15.52
C ALA A 152 -7.50 -15.00 15.10
N LYS A 153 -8.15 -16.13 15.44
CA LYS A 153 -9.60 -16.31 15.23
C LYS A 153 -10.43 -15.26 15.96
N ARG A 154 -10.12 -14.98 17.23
CA ARG A 154 -10.79 -13.93 18.02
C ARG A 154 -10.54 -12.54 17.43
N TRP A 155 -9.30 -12.24 17.08
CA TRP A 155 -8.92 -10.95 16.50
C TRP A 155 -9.59 -10.69 15.14
N LEU A 156 -9.68 -11.72 14.29
CA LEU A 156 -10.43 -11.62 13.02
C LEU A 156 -11.92 -11.40 13.25
N GLN A 157 -12.52 -12.01 14.28
CA GLN A 157 -13.91 -11.74 14.67
C GLN A 157 -14.08 -10.31 15.18
N TYR A 158 -13.19 -9.81 16.03
CA TYR A 158 -13.21 -8.42 16.49
C TYR A 158 -13.07 -7.43 15.32
N ARG A 159 -12.17 -7.70 14.36
CA ARG A 159 -12.03 -6.88 13.14
C ARG A 159 -13.29 -6.90 12.28
N ARG A 160 -13.92 -8.07 12.09
CA ARG A 160 -15.19 -8.19 11.35
C ARG A 160 -16.32 -7.44 12.03
N LEU A 161 -16.40 -7.48 13.36
CA LEU A 161 -17.40 -6.75 14.15
C LEU A 161 -17.15 -5.24 14.19
N ALA A 162 -15.88 -4.81 14.09
CA ALA A 162 -15.50 -3.40 14.07
C ALA A 162 -15.97 -2.67 12.81
N GLN A 163 -16.02 -3.35 11.67
CA GLN A 163 -16.50 -2.79 10.39
C GLN A 163 -18.03 -2.64 10.32
N LEU A 164 -18.78 -3.29 11.23
CA LEU A 164 -20.24 -3.21 11.26
C LEU A 164 -20.72 -1.97 12.03
N HIS A 165 -21.82 -1.39 11.55
CA HIS A 165 -22.50 -0.24 12.18
C HIS A 165 -22.80 -0.55 13.67
N PRO A 166 -22.68 0.43 14.59
CA PRO A 166 -22.70 0.19 16.05
C PRO A 166 -23.91 -0.62 16.55
N MET A 167 -25.10 -0.43 15.97
CA MET A 167 -26.30 -1.22 16.32
C MET A 167 -26.27 -2.67 15.84
N ALA A 168 -25.68 -2.93 14.66
CA ALA A 168 -25.53 -4.29 14.16
C ALA A 168 -24.57 -5.11 15.05
N ARG A 169 -23.58 -4.45 15.65
CA ARG A 169 -22.65 -5.06 16.61
C ARG A 169 -23.38 -5.52 17.88
N LEU A 170 -24.21 -4.67 18.47
CA LEU A 170 -25.01 -5.02 19.66
C LEU A 170 -25.98 -6.18 19.37
N TYR A 171 -26.62 -6.15 18.20
CA TYR A 171 -27.53 -7.22 17.77
C TYR A 171 -26.81 -8.56 17.64
N GLN A 172 -25.60 -8.59 17.04
CA GLN A 172 -24.83 -9.83 16.91
C GLN A 172 -24.30 -10.34 18.26
N THR A 173 -23.90 -9.45 19.18
CA THR A 173 -23.49 -9.84 20.53
C THR A 173 -24.66 -10.47 21.30
N LEU A 174 -25.87 -9.90 21.19
CA LEU A 174 -27.08 -10.47 21.79
C LEU A 174 -27.43 -11.84 21.20
N LEU A 175 -27.34 -12.00 19.88
CA LEU A 175 -27.58 -13.28 19.25
C LEU A 175 -26.55 -14.35 19.68
N TYR A 176 -25.29 -13.96 19.84
CA TYR A 176 -24.25 -14.85 20.34
C TYR A 176 -24.52 -15.32 21.79
N ASP A 177 -25.00 -14.42 22.66
CA ASP A 177 -25.36 -14.76 24.06
C ASP A 177 -26.61 -15.65 24.11
N LEU A 178 -27.61 -15.39 23.27
CA LEU A 178 -28.82 -16.21 23.17
C LEU A 178 -28.52 -17.61 22.65
N GLU A 179 -27.62 -17.75 21.66
CA GLU A 179 -27.22 -19.04 21.12
C GLU A 179 -26.49 -19.90 22.18
N GLN A 180 -25.64 -19.28 23.02
CA GLN A 180 -25.00 -19.97 24.14
C GLN A 180 -25.99 -20.46 25.19
N ARG A 181 -27.11 -19.75 25.37
CA ARG A 181 -28.22 -20.16 26.24
C ARG A 181 -29.18 -21.17 25.57
N GLY A 182 -28.87 -21.63 24.35
CA GLY A 182 -29.63 -22.65 23.63
C GLY A 182 -30.72 -22.09 22.70
N PHE A 183 -30.87 -20.77 22.59
CA PHE A 183 -31.88 -20.15 21.73
C PHE A 183 -31.28 -19.82 20.35
N ARG A 184 -31.60 -20.65 19.35
CA ARG A 184 -31.17 -20.43 17.96
C ARG A 184 -32.22 -19.64 17.19
N LYS A 185 -31.84 -18.48 16.65
CA LYS A 185 -32.73 -17.69 15.77
C LYS A 185 -32.88 -18.38 14.41
N SER A 186 -34.12 -18.72 14.03
CA SER A 186 -34.43 -19.30 12.71
C SER A 186 -34.27 -18.25 11.61
N ARG A 187 -33.74 -18.64 10.44
CA ARG A 187 -33.42 -17.75 9.30
C ARG A 187 -34.62 -16.97 8.74
N ALA A 188 -35.84 -17.37 9.07
CA ALA A 188 -37.08 -16.74 8.61
C ALA A 188 -37.56 -15.56 9.48
N GLN A 189 -36.90 -15.26 10.61
CA GLN A 189 -37.35 -14.20 11.54
C GLN A 189 -36.65 -12.86 11.27
N THR A 190 -37.44 -11.81 11.01
CA THR A 190 -36.99 -10.42 10.82
C THR A 190 -36.31 -9.84 12.08
N PRO A 191 -35.48 -8.79 11.97
CA PRO A 191 -34.71 -8.25 13.11
C PRO A 191 -35.56 -7.75 14.28
N GLY A 192 -36.82 -7.38 14.04
CA GLY A 192 -37.74 -6.87 15.05
C GLY A 192 -38.50 -7.91 15.87
N ASN A 193 -38.45 -9.20 15.51
CA ASN A 193 -39.12 -10.27 16.24
C ASN A 193 -38.09 -11.09 17.04
N LEU A 194 -37.94 -10.76 18.32
CA LEU A 194 -37.12 -11.50 19.28
C LEU A 194 -37.94 -12.66 19.87
N PRO A 195 -37.33 -13.83 20.13
CA PRO A 195 -38.02 -14.90 20.86
C PRO A 195 -38.39 -14.40 22.25
N ASN A 196 -39.70 -14.29 22.51
CA ASN A 196 -40.22 -13.86 23.81
C ASN A 196 -40.10 -15.00 24.82
N PRO A 197 -39.69 -14.73 26.07
CA PRO A 197 -39.58 -15.75 27.12
C PRO A 197 -40.93 -16.33 27.60
N CYS A 198 -42.07 -15.86 27.05
CA CYS A 198 -43.41 -16.23 27.52
C CYS A 198 -44.26 -17.01 26.49
N GLY A 199 -43.64 -17.63 25.47
CA GLY A 199 -44.38 -18.39 24.46
C GLY A 199 -43.79 -19.78 24.24
N ASN A 200 -44.58 -20.80 24.55
CA ASN A 200 -44.38 -22.25 24.40
C ASN A 200 -43.81 -23.01 25.60
N ILE A 201 -44.75 -23.37 26.49
CA ILE A 201 -45.00 -24.79 26.83
C ILE A 201 -45.28 -25.60 25.56
#